data_AF-A0A2M4AXM8-F1
#
_entry.id   AF-A0A2M4AXM8-F1
#
_cell.length_a   1.000
_cell.length_b   1.000
_cell.length_c   1.000
_cell.angle_alpha   90.00
_cell.angle_beta   90.00
_cell.angle_gamma   90.00
#
_symmetry.space_group_name_H-M   'P 1'
#
loop_
_entity.id
_entity.type
_entity.pdbx_description
1 polymer ?
#
loop_
_entity_poly.entity_id
_entity_poly.type
_entity_poly.pdbx_seq_one_letter_code
_entity_poly.pdbx_strand_id
1 'polypeptide(L)'
;YQCSSAHSMFCSDLLIADEASPFKPEPCDHVFEAEYCIKSTAMHDGIGAKRYCSSRDLGNYCNYVRNPGDQIEYRSCIFTCDTDGCNGASRQSTLSTLAIVLLAVAGLWITFQRQH
;
A
#
# COMPACT_ATOMS: atom_id res chain seq x y z
N TYR A 1 -1.16 -9.31 2.33
CA TYR A 1 -2.07 -9.24 3.50
C TYR A 1 -3.48 -9.60 3.07
N GLN A 2 -4.23 -10.27 3.94
CA GLN A 2 -5.60 -10.72 3.66
C GLN A 2 -6.47 -10.41 4.88
N CYS A 3 -7.20 -9.30 4.86
CA CYS A 3 -7.95 -8.81 6.04
C CYS A 3 -9.03 -7.80 5.64
N SER A 4 -9.94 -7.50 6.58
CA SER A 4 -10.92 -6.41 6.43
C SER A 4 -10.99 -5.56 7.70
N SER A 5 -11.00 -4.25 7.54
CA SER A 5 -11.22 -3.31 8.64
C SER A 5 -12.62 -3.41 9.25
N ALA A 6 -13.56 -4.03 8.54
CA ALA A 6 -14.88 -4.37 9.06
C ALA A 6 -14.83 -5.38 10.23
N HIS A 7 -13.79 -6.23 10.25
CA HIS A 7 -13.62 -7.27 11.26
C HIS A 7 -12.54 -6.95 12.29
N SER A 8 -11.55 -6.12 11.94
CA SER A 8 -10.49 -5.72 12.86
C SER A 8 -9.92 -4.35 12.49
N MET A 9 -9.87 -3.44 13.46
CA MET A 9 -9.29 -2.10 13.27
C MET A 9 -7.81 -2.14 12.87
N PHE A 10 -7.08 -3.20 13.22
CA PHE A 10 -5.69 -3.39 12.82
C PHE A 10 -5.52 -3.57 11.31
N CYS A 11 -6.60 -3.87 10.58
CA CYS A 11 -6.56 -3.87 9.12
C CYS A 11 -6.70 -2.45 8.53
N SER A 12 -6.75 -1.38 9.33
CA SER A 12 -6.68 -0.02 8.80
C SER A 12 -5.26 0.32 8.31
N ASP A 13 -5.15 1.33 7.44
CA ASP A 13 -3.87 1.70 6.81
C ASP A 13 -2.77 2.07 7.80
N LEU A 14 -3.12 2.69 8.92
CA LEU A 14 -2.16 3.10 9.93
C LEU A 14 -1.77 1.96 10.86
N LEU A 15 -2.70 1.05 11.14
CA LEU A 15 -2.51 0.03 12.16
C LEU A 15 -2.00 -1.31 11.60
N ILE A 16 -2.09 -1.53 10.28
CA ILE A 16 -1.64 -2.80 9.66
C ILE A 16 -0.14 -3.06 9.85
N ALA A 17 0.65 -1.98 9.90
CA ALA A 17 2.10 -2.01 10.09
C ALA A 17 2.52 -1.80 11.56
N ASP A 18 1.56 -1.63 12.47
CA ASP A 18 1.85 -1.49 13.90
C ASP A 18 2.37 -2.82 14.47
N GLU A 19 3.28 -2.75 15.44
CA GLU A 19 3.84 -3.96 16.07
C GLU A 19 2.80 -4.79 16.82
N ALA A 20 1.74 -4.17 17.34
CA ALA A 20 0.61 -4.85 17.97
C ALA A 20 -0.38 -5.45 16.95
N SER A 21 -0.21 -5.15 15.66
CA SER A 21 -1.04 -5.73 14.61
C SER A 21 -0.85 -7.25 14.53
N PRO A 22 -1.93 -8.05 14.62
CA PRO A 22 -1.85 -9.48 14.43
C PRO A 22 -1.65 -9.87 12.95
N PHE A 23 -1.81 -8.92 12.03
CA PHE A 23 -1.80 -9.21 10.59
C PHE A 23 -0.37 -9.24 10.05
N LYS A 24 -0.06 -10.32 9.34
CA LYS A 24 1.16 -10.47 8.54
C LYS A 24 0.78 -10.80 7.09
N PRO A 25 1.68 -10.62 6.12
CA PRO A 25 1.47 -11.15 4.77
C PRO A 25 1.24 -12.65 4.83
N GLU A 26 0.24 -13.12 4.09
CA GLU A 26 -0.12 -14.54 3.99
C GLU A 26 -0.03 -14.96 2.53
N PRO A 27 0.31 -16.24 2.24
CA PRO A 27 0.31 -16.77 0.87
C PRO A 27 -1.06 -16.68 0.21
N CYS A 28 -1.04 -16.52 -1.12
CA CYS A 28 -2.24 -16.45 -1.95
C CYS A 28 -2.70 -17.83 -2.47
N ASP A 29 -2.20 -18.93 -1.91
CA ASP A 29 -2.36 -20.30 -2.44
C ASP A 29 -3.81 -20.77 -2.59
N HIS A 30 -4.74 -20.15 -1.88
CA HIS A 30 -6.16 -20.47 -1.97
C HIS A 30 -6.87 -19.81 -3.17
N VAL A 31 -6.20 -18.88 -3.86
CA VAL A 31 -6.71 -18.20 -5.06
C VAL A 31 -6.00 -18.81 -6.28
N PHE A 32 -6.78 -19.41 -7.17
CA PHE A 32 -6.26 -19.99 -8.40
C PHE A 32 -5.59 -18.92 -9.27
N GLU A 33 -4.36 -19.19 -9.71
CA GLU A 33 -3.55 -18.26 -10.54
C GLU A 33 -3.40 -16.87 -9.91
N ALA A 34 -3.29 -16.79 -8.58
CA ALA A 34 -3.03 -15.53 -7.91
C ALA A 34 -1.72 -14.89 -8.36
N GLU A 35 -1.80 -13.64 -8.80
CA GLU A 35 -0.66 -12.86 -9.30
C GLU A 35 -0.57 -11.48 -8.62
N TYR A 36 -1.70 -10.99 -8.08
CA TYR A 36 -1.83 -9.63 -7.58
C TYR A 36 -2.34 -9.59 -6.14
N CYS A 37 -1.78 -8.67 -5.36
CA CYS A 37 -2.29 -8.24 -4.07
C CYS A 37 -3.15 -6.99 -4.26
N ILE A 38 -4.38 -7.03 -3.76
CA ILE A 38 -5.33 -5.91 -3.83
C ILE A 38 -5.47 -5.28 -2.46
N LYS A 39 -5.52 -3.94 -2.43
CA LYS A 39 -6.09 -3.15 -1.34
C LYS A 39 -7.24 -2.33 -1.90
N SER A 40 -8.44 -2.57 -1.39
CA SER A 40 -9.61 -1.77 -1.72
C SER A 40 -10.05 -0.96 -0.51
N THR A 41 -10.39 0.31 -0.70
CA THR A 41 -11.21 1.07 0.25
C THR A 41 -12.59 1.22 -0.35
N ALA A 42 -13.60 0.69 0.30
CA ALA A 42 -14.98 0.80 -0.16
C ALA A 42 -15.91 0.82 1.05
N MET A 43 -17.17 1.15 0.81
CA MET A 43 -18.25 1.02 1.80
C MET A 43 -18.81 -0.42 1.86
N HIS A 44 -18.46 -1.28 0.90
CA HIS A 44 -18.99 -2.64 0.83
C HIS A 44 -18.42 -3.47 1.99
N ASP A 45 -19.27 -3.70 3.00
CA ASP A 45 -18.98 -4.22 4.37
C ASP A 45 -18.50 -3.18 5.42
N GLY A 46 -18.70 -1.87 5.16
CA GLY A 46 -18.32 -0.76 6.04
C GLY A 46 -17.17 0.07 5.48
N ILE A 47 -17.01 1.31 5.94
CA ILE A 47 -15.93 2.19 5.47
C ILE A 47 -14.59 1.67 6.00
N GLY A 48 -13.72 1.25 5.09
CA GLY A 48 -12.31 1.06 5.41
C GLY A 48 -11.58 0.16 4.43
N ALA A 49 -10.41 -0.32 4.85
CA ALA A 49 -9.51 -1.07 3.99
C ALA A 49 -9.81 -2.57 4.05
N LYS A 50 -9.94 -3.17 2.87
CA LYS A 50 -10.01 -4.61 2.65
C LYS A 50 -8.84 -5.02 1.76
N ARG A 51 -8.18 -6.12 2.11
CA ARG A 51 -6.97 -6.63 1.45
C ARG A 51 -7.18 -8.09 1.11
N TYR A 52 -6.82 -8.49 -0.10
CA TYR A 52 -7.03 -9.84 -0.61
C TYR A 52 -6.15 -10.11 -1.83
N CYS A 53 -6.00 -11.37 -2.22
CA CYS A 53 -5.31 -11.78 -3.43
C CYS A 53 -6.26 -11.86 -4.64
N SER A 54 -5.73 -11.63 -5.84
CA SER A 54 -6.45 -11.67 -7.11
C SER A 54 -5.58 -12.29 -8.20
N SER A 55 -6.19 -13.03 -9.13
CA SER A 55 -5.54 -13.47 -10.36
C SER A 55 -5.51 -12.41 -11.46
N ARG A 56 -6.10 -11.24 -11.20
CA ARG A 56 -6.23 -10.15 -12.17
C ARG A 56 -5.81 -8.83 -11.56
N ASP A 57 -5.18 -8.01 -12.40
CA ASP A 57 -4.98 -6.59 -12.10
C ASP A 57 -6.33 -5.88 -12.10
N LEU A 58 -6.68 -5.29 -10.95
CA LEU A 58 -7.92 -4.52 -10.78
C LEU A 58 -7.69 -3.02 -11.00
N GLY A 59 -6.47 -2.62 -11.36
CA GLY A 59 -6.04 -1.26 -11.61
C GLY A 59 -5.65 -0.51 -10.34
N ASN A 60 -5.44 0.80 -10.54
CA ASN A 60 -5.04 1.73 -9.50
C ASN A 60 -5.82 3.03 -9.68
N TYR A 61 -6.98 3.15 -9.03
CA TYR A 61 -7.87 4.30 -9.20
C TYR A 61 -8.72 4.57 -7.96
N CYS A 62 -9.28 5.78 -7.88
CA CYS A 62 -10.27 6.13 -6.88
C CYS A 62 -11.47 6.80 -7.54
N ASN A 63 -12.66 6.41 -7.12
CA ASN A 63 -13.92 7.00 -7.54
C ASN A 63 -14.67 7.57 -6.34
N TYR A 64 -15.46 8.61 -6.58
CA TYR A 64 -16.41 9.13 -5.60
C TYR A 64 -17.76 8.48 -5.86
N VAL A 65 -18.31 7.82 -4.84
CA VAL A 65 -19.56 7.08 -4.91
C VAL A 65 -20.53 7.72 -3.93
N ARG A 66 -21.73 8.04 -4.41
CA ARG A 66 -22.82 8.52 -3.58
C ARG A 66 -23.89 7.44 -3.47
N ASN A 67 -24.11 6.94 -2.26
CA ASN A 67 -25.16 5.96 -2.03
C ASN A 67 -26.53 6.67 -1.99
N PRO A 68 -27.60 6.05 -2.55
CA PRO A 68 -28.95 6.59 -2.43
C PRO A 68 -29.32 6.83 -0.96
N GLY A 69 -29.74 8.05 -0.63
CA GLY A 69 -30.11 8.45 0.72
C GLY A 69 -29.02 9.20 1.50
N ASP A 70 -27.76 9.11 1.07
CA ASP A 70 -26.66 9.81 1.74
C ASP A 70 -26.49 11.24 1.19
N GLN A 71 -26.17 12.15 2.12
CA GLN A 71 -25.82 13.54 1.81
C GLN A 71 -24.33 13.74 1.55
N ILE A 72 -23.53 12.68 1.73
CA ILE A 72 -22.07 12.69 1.56
C ILE A 72 -21.65 11.73 0.45
N GLU A 73 -20.52 12.04 -0.17
CA GLU A 73 -19.87 11.16 -1.13
C GLU A 73 -18.71 10.42 -0.47
N TYR A 74 -18.55 9.15 -0.81
CA TYR A 74 -17.48 8.31 -0.31
C TYR A 74 -16.43 8.11 -1.38
N ARG A 75 -15.17 8.25 -0.99
CA ARG A 75 -14.05 7.92 -1.87
C ARG A 75 -13.74 6.43 -1.77
N SER A 76 -14.03 5.68 -2.83
CA SER A 76 -13.63 4.29 -2.96
C SER A 76 -12.38 4.18 -3.82
N CYS A 77 -11.37 3.45 -3.37
CA CYS A 77 -10.11 3.26 -4.09
C CYS A 77 -9.82 1.78 -4.30
N ILE A 78 -9.21 1.45 -5.42
CA ILE A 78 -8.54 0.16 -5.69
C ILE A 78 -7.06 0.45 -5.87
N PHE A 79 -6.23 -0.33 -5.19
CA PHE A 79 -4.80 -0.37 -5.34
C PHE A 79 -4.36 -1.81 -5.61
N THR A 80 -3.58 -1.99 -6.67
CA THR A 80 -3.07 -3.29 -7.12
C THR A 80 -1.57 -3.27 -7.20
N CYS A 81 -0.93 -4.33 -6.70
CA CYS A 81 0.51 -4.54 -6.73
C CYS A 81 0.83 -6.04 -6.80
N ASP A 82 2.06 -6.40 -7.12
CA ASP A 82 2.48 -7.74 -7.58
C ASP A 82 3.63 -8.37 -6.74
N THR A 83 4.07 -7.70 -5.66
CA THR A 83 5.10 -8.23 -4.76
C THR A 83 4.52 -8.66 -3.42
N ASP A 84 5.14 -9.64 -2.76
CA ASP A 84 4.67 -10.13 -1.46
C ASP A 84 4.43 -9.00 -0.43
N GLY A 85 3.23 -8.99 0.15
CA GLY A 85 2.87 -8.03 1.20
C GLY A 85 2.73 -6.57 0.76
N CYS A 86 2.82 -6.24 -0.52
CA CYS A 86 2.78 -4.86 -1.02
C CYS A 86 1.48 -4.10 -0.72
N ASN A 87 0.38 -4.83 -0.48
CA ASN A 87 -0.92 -4.24 -0.16
C ASN A 87 -1.05 -3.81 1.32
N GLY A 88 0.02 -3.82 2.12
CA GLY A 88 0.05 -3.37 3.52
C GLY A 88 -0.42 -1.94 3.71
N ALA A 89 0.42 -0.93 3.49
CA ALA A 89 0.06 0.48 3.31
C ALA A 89 1.34 1.25 2.92
N SER A 90 1.14 2.50 2.49
CA SER A 90 2.07 3.39 1.80
C SER A 90 3.55 3.22 2.18
N ARG A 91 4.34 2.82 1.18
CA ARG A 91 5.79 3.01 1.18
C ARG A 91 6.05 4.52 1.29
N GLN A 92 6.17 5.05 2.50
CA GLN A 92 7.06 6.18 2.72
C GLN A 92 8.45 5.60 2.50
N SER A 93 8.87 5.57 1.24
CA SER A 93 10.27 5.40 0.93
C SER A 93 10.95 6.61 1.54
N THR A 94 11.43 6.47 2.77
CA THR A 94 12.50 7.29 3.27
C THR A 94 13.68 6.96 2.36
N LEU A 95 13.77 7.66 1.23
CA LEU A 95 15.02 7.75 0.50
C LEU A 95 16.06 8.11 1.55
N SER A 96 16.99 7.19 1.83
CA SER A 96 17.95 7.36 2.89
C SER A 96 18.74 8.62 2.59
N THR A 97 18.45 9.72 3.30
CA THR A 97 19.04 11.04 3.07
C THR A 97 20.56 10.97 3.15
N LEU A 98 21.09 10.07 3.99
CA LEU A 98 22.51 9.71 4.07
C LEU A 98 23.10 9.25 2.73
N ALA A 99 22.40 8.40 1.97
CA ALA A 99 22.90 7.91 0.68
C ALA A 99 23.00 9.04 -0.36
N ILE A 100 22.04 9.96 -0.37
CA ILE A 100 22.05 11.14 -1.25
C ILE A 100 23.22 12.08 -0.88
N VAL A 101 23.43 12.32 0.41
CA VAL A 101 24.52 13.18 0.89
C VAL A 101 25.89 12.58 0.57
N LEU A 102 26.08 11.28 0.77
CA LEU A 102 27.35 10.62 0.45
C LEU A 102 27.68 10.66 -1.04
N LEU A 103 26.68 10.47 -1.92
CA LEU A 103 26.86 10.59 -3.37
C LEU A 103 27.21 12.03 -3.79
N ALA A 104 26.59 13.03 -3.17
CA ALA A 104 26.90 14.43 -3.43
C ALA A 104 28.33 14.81 -3.01
N VAL A 105 28.76 14.37 -1.82
CA VAL A 105 30.13 14.61 -1.32
C VAL A 105 31.16 13.90 -2.20
N ALA A 106 30.91 12.65 -2.59
CA ALA A 106 31.79 11.92 -3.50
C ALA A 106 31.90 12.62 -4.87
N GLY A 107 30.79 13.11 -5.42
CA GLY A 107 30.78 13.88 -6.67
C GLY A 107 31.62 15.16 -6.58
N LEU A 108 31.46 15.93 -5.49
CA LEU A 108 32.27 17.13 -5.23
C LEU A 108 33.76 16.79 -5.09
N TRP A 109 34.10 15.71 -4.38
CA TRP A 109 35.48 15.28 -4.19
C TRP A 109 36.14 14.87 -5.50
N ILE A 110 35.42 14.15 -6.37
CA ILE A 110 35.89 13.78 -7.71
C ILE A 110 36.12 15.02 -8.57
N THR A 111 35.23 16.02 -8.50
CA THR A 111 35.43 17.27 -9.27
C THR A 111 36.64 18.07 -8.78
N PHE A 112 36.89 18.08 -7.47
CA PHE A 112 38.05 18.73 -6.87
C PHE A 112 39.37 18.08 -7.28
N GLN A 113 39.44 16.74 -7.24
CA GLN A 113 40.60 15.96 -7.73
C GLN A 113 40.87 16.12 -9.22
N ARG A 114 39.90 16.62 -9.98
CA ARG A 114 40.02 16.83 -11.43
C ARG A 114 40.49 18.24 -11.80
N GLN A 115 40.47 19.18 -10.85
CA GLN A 115 40.88 20.57 -11.04
C GLN A 115 42.25 20.90 -10.43
N HIS A 116 42.83 19.98 -9.65
CA HIS A 116 44.19 20.03 -9.12
C HIS A 116 45.00 18.83 -9.65
#